data_AF-A0A8H4GH33-F1
#
_entry.id   AF-A0A8H4GH33-F1
#
_cell.length_a   1.000
_cell.length_b   1.000
_cell.length_c   1.000
_cell.angle_alpha   90.00
_cell.angle_beta   90.00
_cell.angle_gamma   90.00
#
_symmetry.space_group_name_H-M   'P 1'
#
loop_
_entity.id
_entity.type
_entity.pdbx_description
1 polymer ?
#
loop_
_entity_poly.entity_id
_entity_poly.type
_entity_poly.pdbx_seq_one_letter_code
_entity_poly.pdbx_strand_id
1 'polypeptide(L)'
;MSTQAARSILFTHTSPQQGFRLLELPSELAELLSSNEAPTLELKSPSTSHLLNSGTDSENHDYVNLCTPNRTYRIRQVQSSNPIHILRPSDGGAQRGDITMVGAEEEMNLVETVTTIAKCGSTLELHTPAEGFSAVSFLEKMLAVYDGGEGSEAVGFNLEPAEKDAIIRRVFEDVPISRAQCEAGWIEICAFVLGRADKGEDAARCCRRPSARAKLEVWKRVLEGAVLQGIHLDQQFLVSDLWKSVLDDGDEEPFPRALFGAIVRRVCEADGQAQGLVDGDMKWASIDKARCTRWVGETYLEAMAPAQGAAIGRSEFLNAWKDHLPDSWRGEVALSKLTENSYRHPDQTTIYFVNNIDRHKVKNNISTDANTAAAAKKSRNWHELFRNQKRQKN
;
A
#
# COMPACT_ATOMS: atom_id res chain seq x y z
N MET A 1 22.21 16.88 58.32
CA MET A 1 20.75 16.71 58.17
C MET A 1 20.27 17.65 57.09
N SER A 2 19.77 17.11 55.98
CA SER A 2 19.32 17.89 54.81
C SER A 2 17.82 18.17 54.98
N THR A 3 17.47 19.39 55.37
CA THR A 3 16.08 19.86 55.38
C THR A 3 15.74 20.39 53.98
N GLN A 4 15.32 19.51 53.08
CA GLN A 4 14.54 19.97 51.93
C GLN A 4 13.13 20.28 52.44
N ALA A 5 12.83 21.57 52.64
CA ALA A 5 11.45 22.02 52.70
C ALA A 5 10.86 21.82 51.30
N ALA A 6 10.28 20.64 51.05
CA ALA A 6 9.65 20.32 49.78
C ALA A 6 8.38 21.16 49.64
N ARG A 7 8.35 22.07 48.66
CA ARG A 7 7.12 22.76 48.25
C ARG A 7 6.06 21.71 47.89
N SER A 8 4.92 21.75 48.56
CA SER A 8 3.78 20.86 48.27
C SER A 8 2.98 21.40 47.08
N ILE A 9 2.82 20.58 46.04
CA ILE A 9 1.99 20.88 44.87
C ILE A 9 0.64 20.21 45.05
N LEU A 10 -0.45 20.95 44.86
CA LEU A 10 -1.80 20.40 44.98
C LEU A 10 -2.12 19.49 43.78
N PHE A 11 -2.57 18.27 44.05
CA PHE A 11 -2.94 17.28 43.02
C PHE A 11 -4.45 17.05 43.00
N THR A 12 -5.09 17.28 41.86
CA THR A 12 -6.54 17.17 41.67
C THR A 12 -6.87 16.22 40.52
N HIS A 13 -8.12 15.74 40.41
CA HIS A 13 -8.57 14.84 39.34
C HIS A 13 -9.88 15.33 38.70
N THR A 14 -9.94 15.39 37.36
CA THR A 14 -11.16 15.76 36.64
C THR A 14 -12.11 14.57 36.46
N SER A 15 -13.40 14.76 36.71
CA SER A 15 -14.45 13.80 36.33
C SER A 15 -15.52 14.51 35.50
N PRO A 16 -15.84 14.04 34.29
CA PRO A 16 -15.31 12.85 33.62
C PRO A 16 -13.86 13.01 33.10
N GLN A 17 -13.17 11.88 32.93
CA GLN A 17 -11.83 11.85 32.32
C GLN A 17 -11.90 12.15 30.82
N GLN A 18 -10.91 12.88 30.30
CA GLN A 18 -10.81 13.22 28.88
C GLN A 18 -10.35 12.01 28.04
N GLY A 19 -10.80 11.93 26.79
CA GLY A 19 -10.55 10.80 25.87
C GLY A 19 -9.15 10.74 25.27
N PHE A 20 -8.10 11.03 26.05
CA PHE A 20 -6.73 11.02 25.56
C PHE A 20 -6.19 9.60 25.36
N ARG A 21 -5.40 9.45 24.29
CA ARG A 21 -4.62 8.26 23.97
C ARG A 21 -3.18 8.67 23.73
N LEU A 22 -2.24 7.82 24.13
CA LEU A 22 -0.83 8.02 23.89
C LEU A 22 -0.46 7.31 22.59
N LEU A 23 0.18 8.02 21.66
CA LEU A 23 0.68 7.49 20.40
C LEU A 23 2.20 7.65 20.38
N GLU A 24 2.90 6.56 20.09
CA GLU A 24 4.33 6.57 19.83
C GLU A 24 4.62 7.28 18.52
N LEU A 25 5.58 8.22 18.55
CA LEU A 25 6.01 8.97 17.38
C LEU A 25 7.46 8.61 17.05
N PRO A 26 7.71 7.88 15.95
CA PRO A 26 9.05 7.73 15.40
C PRO A 26 9.66 9.11 15.09
N SER A 27 10.99 9.21 15.14
CA SER A 27 11.70 10.49 14.97
C SER A 27 11.30 11.23 13.68
N GLU A 28 11.21 10.50 12.56
CA GLU A 28 10.76 11.06 11.28
C GLU A 28 9.36 11.66 11.35
N LEU A 29 8.42 11.02 12.06
CA LEU A 29 7.06 11.52 12.21
C LEU A 29 7.00 12.71 13.18
N ALA A 30 7.81 12.69 14.24
CA ALA A 30 7.92 13.81 15.17
C ALA A 30 8.51 15.05 14.47
N GLU A 31 9.53 14.88 13.63
CA GLU A 31 10.10 15.95 12.79
C GLU A 31 9.06 16.47 11.79
N LEU A 32 8.33 15.57 11.12
CA LEU A 32 7.28 15.93 10.17
C LEU A 32 6.16 16.75 10.82
N LEU A 33 5.70 16.35 12.00
CA LEU A 33 4.67 17.06 12.78
C LEU A 33 5.16 18.39 13.36
N SER A 34 6.46 18.50 13.64
CA SER A 34 7.08 19.72 14.17
C SER A 34 7.52 20.70 13.07
N SER A 35 7.36 20.33 11.80
CA SER A 35 7.74 21.16 10.66
C SER A 35 6.74 22.31 10.45
N ASN A 36 7.21 23.41 9.85
CA ASN A 36 6.36 24.58 9.55
C ASN A 36 5.23 24.25 8.55
N GLU A 37 5.40 23.20 7.76
CA GLU A 37 4.44 22.70 6.77
C GLU A 37 3.98 21.28 7.14
N ALA A 38 3.54 21.09 8.39
CA ALA A 38 3.09 19.79 8.87
C ALA A 38 1.92 19.26 8.00
N PRO A 39 2.06 18.09 7.36
CA PRO A 39 1.02 17.55 6.51
C PRO A 39 -0.14 16.98 7.34
N THR A 40 -1.32 16.89 6.73
CA THR A 40 -2.45 16.18 7.31
C THR A 40 -2.13 14.69 7.40
N LEU A 41 -2.29 14.11 8.60
CA LEU A 41 -2.23 12.68 8.82
C LEU A 41 -3.64 12.08 8.80
N GLU A 42 -3.79 10.94 8.15
CA GLU A 42 -5.07 10.27 7.99
C GLU A 42 -5.10 8.95 8.76
N LEU A 43 -6.18 8.72 9.51
CA LEU A 43 -6.46 7.41 10.09
C LEU A 43 -7.41 6.67 9.16
N LYS A 44 -6.94 5.57 8.57
CA LYS A 44 -7.72 4.76 7.63
C LYS A 44 -7.90 3.35 8.14
N SER A 45 -9.11 2.81 7.95
CA SER A 45 -9.47 1.43 8.25
C SER A 45 -10.11 0.77 7.02
N PRO A 46 -10.00 -0.54 6.84
CA PRO A 46 -10.73 -1.24 5.79
C PRO A 46 -12.24 -1.02 5.92
N SER A 47 -12.94 -0.74 4.81
CA SER A 47 -14.39 -0.64 4.83
C SER A 47 -15.06 -1.98 5.14
N THR A 48 -16.10 -1.97 5.97
CA THR A 48 -16.87 -3.15 6.41
C THR A 48 -17.51 -3.92 5.26
N SER A 49 -17.78 -3.25 4.12
CA SER A 49 -18.31 -3.85 2.90
C SER A 49 -17.33 -4.81 2.22
N HIS A 50 -16.01 -4.64 2.40
CA HIS A 50 -14.98 -5.50 1.80
C HIS A 50 -14.67 -6.77 2.61
N LEU A 51 -15.18 -6.88 3.85
CA LEU A 51 -15.00 -8.04 4.73
C LEU A 51 -15.92 -9.21 4.37
N LEU A 52 -17.01 -8.96 3.62
CA LEU A 52 -18.04 -9.96 3.35
C LEU A 52 -17.67 -10.98 2.25
N ASN A 53 -16.67 -10.68 1.42
CA ASN A 53 -16.24 -11.56 0.32
C ASN A 53 -14.97 -12.38 0.61
N SER A 54 -14.33 -12.25 1.79
CA SER A 54 -13.23 -13.14 2.16
C SER A 54 -13.77 -14.36 2.91
N GLY A 55 -14.37 -15.29 2.16
CA GLY A 55 -14.48 -16.66 2.66
C GLY A 55 -13.06 -17.20 2.84
N THR A 56 -12.71 -17.55 4.08
CA THR A 56 -11.57 -18.39 4.53
C THR A 56 -10.30 -17.78 5.15
N ASP A 57 -10.14 -16.45 5.27
CA ASP A 57 -9.00 -15.90 6.04
C ASP A 57 -9.43 -15.37 7.42
N SER A 58 -9.23 -16.18 8.45
CA SER A 58 -9.50 -15.90 9.86
C SER A 58 -8.58 -14.86 10.52
N GLU A 59 -7.98 -13.94 9.76
CA GLU A 59 -7.11 -12.86 10.24
C GLU A 59 -7.58 -11.44 9.87
N ASN A 60 -8.83 -11.26 9.44
CA ASN A 60 -9.45 -9.94 9.29
C ASN A 60 -9.79 -9.36 10.67
N HIS A 61 -8.76 -8.99 11.42
CA HIS A 61 -8.91 -8.14 12.59
C HIS A 61 -9.22 -6.71 12.15
N ASP A 62 -10.16 -6.05 12.84
CA ASP A 62 -10.32 -4.60 12.75
C ASP A 62 -8.96 -3.93 13.03
N TYR A 63 -8.34 -3.36 12.00
CA TYR A 63 -7.09 -2.62 12.13
C TYR A 63 -7.23 -1.20 11.60
N VAL A 64 -6.45 -0.31 12.17
CA VAL A 64 -6.35 1.09 11.75
C VAL A 64 -4.91 1.37 11.37
N ASN A 65 -4.74 2.04 10.23
CA ASN A 65 -3.46 2.51 9.76
C ASN A 65 -3.39 4.03 9.86
N LEU A 66 -2.23 4.54 10.28
CA LEU A 66 -1.87 5.95 10.18
C LEU A 66 -1.15 6.18 8.85
N CYS A 67 -1.71 7.06 8.03
CA CYS A 67 -1.17 7.40 6.72
C CYS A 67 -0.61 8.83 6.75
N THR A 68 0.66 8.95 6.38
CA THR A 68 1.27 10.19 5.90
C THR A 68 1.05 10.29 4.38
N PRO A 69 1.41 11.40 3.70
CA PRO A 69 1.28 11.48 2.24
C PRO A 69 2.01 10.37 1.48
N ASN A 70 3.14 9.87 2.02
CA ASN A 70 4.03 8.93 1.34
C ASN A 70 4.19 7.56 2.02
N ARG A 71 3.76 7.40 3.28
CA ARG A 71 3.98 6.19 4.08
C ARG A 71 2.78 5.82 4.93
N THR A 72 2.64 4.52 5.17
CA THR A 72 1.60 3.92 6.01
C THR A 72 2.25 3.23 7.22
N TYR A 73 1.62 3.37 8.38
CA TYR A 73 2.00 2.70 9.62
C TYR A 73 0.78 1.97 10.18
N ARG A 74 0.92 0.70 10.59
CA ARG A 74 -0.15 -0.03 11.27
C ARG A 74 -0.14 0.31 12.75
N ILE A 75 -1.28 0.71 13.28
CA ILE A 75 -1.42 1.02 14.70
C ILE A 75 -1.63 -0.27 15.48
N ARG A 76 -0.86 -0.44 16.55
CA ARG A 76 -1.01 -1.54 17.51
C ARG A 76 -1.25 -0.99 18.90
N GLN A 77 -2.15 -1.59 19.66
CA GLN A 77 -2.39 -1.20 21.04
C GLN A 77 -1.61 -2.11 21.99
N VAL A 78 -0.77 -1.51 22.84
CA VAL A 78 0.00 -2.20 23.87
C VAL A 78 -0.51 -1.79 25.24
N GLN A 79 -0.97 -2.78 26.02
CA GLN A 79 -1.47 -2.56 27.37
C GLN A 79 -0.32 -2.31 28.34
N SER A 80 -0.53 -1.36 29.24
CA SER A 80 0.40 -1.04 30.33
C SER A 80 -0.18 -1.56 31.65
N SER A 81 0.62 -2.32 32.40
CA SER A 81 0.31 -2.68 33.79
C SER A 81 0.51 -1.50 34.76
N ASN A 82 1.22 -0.45 34.31
CA ASN A 82 1.50 0.74 35.11
C ASN A 82 0.41 1.81 34.88
N PRO A 83 -0.06 2.50 35.94
CA PRO A 83 -1.01 3.60 35.79
C PRO A 83 -0.30 4.84 35.22
N ILE A 84 -0.67 5.21 33.99
CA ILE A 84 -0.16 6.43 33.35
C ILE A 84 -1.22 7.52 33.48
N HIS A 85 -0.85 8.63 34.12
CA HIS A 85 -1.71 9.80 34.31
C HIS A 85 -1.24 10.94 33.42
N ILE A 86 -2.15 11.53 32.65
CA ILE A 86 -1.90 12.77 31.91
C ILE A 86 -2.27 13.94 32.80
N LEU A 87 -1.28 14.76 33.07
CA LEU A 87 -1.37 15.89 33.97
C LEU A 87 -1.41 17.20 33.18
N ARG A 88 -2.28 18.12 33.58
CA ARG A 88 -2.32 19.49 33.06
C ARG A 88 -2.06 20.46 34.21
N PRO A 89 -1.18 21.46 34.03
CA PRO A 89 -1.09 22.58 34.97
C PRO A 89 -2.45 23.27 35.08
N SER A 90 -2.89 23.60 36.29
CA SER A 90 -4.15 24.31 36.48
C SER A 90 -3.90 25.83 36.36
N ASP A 91 -4.72 26.55 35.60
CA ASP A 91 -4.60 28.01 35.40
C ASP A 91 -5.05 28.85 36.62
N GLY A 92 -4.87 28.33 37.85
CA GLY A 92 -5.17 29.06 39.09
C GLY A 92 -6.66 29.22 39.44
N GLY A 93 -7.58 28.55 38.74
CA GLY A 93 -9.02 28.67 38.96
C GLY A 93 -9.58 27.96 40.20
N ALA A 94 -8.78 27.14 40.89
CA ALA A 94 -9.21 26.44 42.09
C ALA A 94 -9.19 27.39 43.30
N GLN A 95 -10.36 27.96 43.64
CA GLN A 95 -10.49 28.74 44.86
C GLN A 95 -10.46 27.83 46.09
N ARG A 96 -9.81 28.28 47.16
CA ARG A 96 -9.58 27.56 48.43
C ARG A 96 -10.86 26.96 49.07
N GLY A 97 -12.05 27.38 48.65
CA GLY A 97 -13.34 26.92 49.15
C GLY A 97 -13.92 25.65 48.53
N ASP A 98 -13.39 25.17 47.39
CA ASP A 98 -13.93 24.01 46.66
C ASP A 98 -13.27 22.66 47.02
N ILE A 99 -12.28 22.67 47.92
CA ILE A 99 -11.41 21.52 48.18
C ILE A 99 -11.46 21.14 49.66
N THR A 100 -12.18 20.06 49.98
CA THR A 100 -12.18 19.43 51.30
C THR A 100 -10.85 18.72 51.54
N MET A 101 -9.86 19.45 52.07
CA MET A 101 -8.57 18.90 52.49
C MET A 101 -8.75 18.08 53.77
N VAL A 102 -8.58 16.76 53.70
CA VAL A 102 -8.54 15.88 54.89
C VAL A 102 -7.09 15.81 55.37
N GLY A 103 -6.77 16.56 56.43
CA GLY A 103 -5.53 16.40 57.19
C GLY A 103 -4.35 17.33 56.85
N ALA A 104 -4.58 18.58 56.44
CA ALA A 104 -3.50 19.55 56.25
C ALA A 104 -3.63 20.75 57.21
N GLU A 105 -2.63 20.92 58.09
CA GLU A 105 -2.33 22.16 58.79
C GLU A 105 -1.64 23.14 57.82
N GLU A 106 -2.10 24.40 57.86
CA GLU A 106 -1.51 25.65 57.37
C GLU A 106 -0.85 25.75 55.96
N GLU A 107 -1.41 26.67 55.18
CA GLU A 107 -0.76 27.48 54.14
C GLU A 107 0.02 26.78 53.00
N MET A 108 -0.66 25.90 52.25
CA MET A 108 -0.20 25.55 50.90
C MET A 108 -0.44 26.72 49.94
N ASN A 109 0.63 27.16 49.27
CA ASN A 109 0.58 28.17 48.22
C ASN A 109 -0.10 27.57 46.98
N LEU A 110 -1.42 27.81 46.81
CA LEU A 110 -2.29 27.22 45.77
C LEU A 110 -1.91 27.60 44.33
N VAL A 111 -0.87 28.41 44.15
CA VAL A 111 -0.39 28.91 42.86
C VAL A 111 0.11 27.77 41.96
N GLU A 112 0.57 26.65 42.54
CA GLU A 112 1.05 25.48 41.80
C GLU A 112 0.09 24.29 42.04
N THR A 113 -0.93 24.18 41.17
CA THR A 113 -1.87 23.04 41.15
C THR A 113 -1.73 22.27 39.85
N VAL A 114 -1.80 20.94 39.94
CA VAL A 114 -1.79 20.03 38.80
C VAL A 114 -3.03 19.14 38.84
N THR A 115 -3.68 18.96 37.69
CA THR A 115 -4.88 18.13 37.57
C THR A 115 -4.63 16.93 36.66
N THR A 116 -4.98 15.73 37.11
CA THR A 116 -5.04 14.55 36.23
C THR A 116 -6.30 14.62 35.36
N ILE A 117 -6.10 14.78 34.06
CA ILE A 117 -7.16 14.94 33.06
C ILE A 117 -7.51 13.64 32.33
N ALA A 118 -6.59 12.68 32.32
CA ALA A 118 -6.81 11.36 31.71
C ALA A 118 -5.95 10.29 32.39
N LYS A 119 -6.44 9.05 32.37
CA LYS A 119 -5.71 7.85 32.76
C LYS A 119 -5.61 6.92 31.55
N CYS A 120 -4.38 6.63 31.14
CA CYS A 120 -4.10 5.77 29.98
C CYS A 120 -3.65 4.39 30.47
N GLY A 121 -4.46 3.36 30.20
CA GLY A 121 -4.08 1.96 30.45
C GLY A 121 -3.31 1.31 29.30
N SER A 122 -3.14 2.02 28.18
CA SER A 122 -2.45 1.50 26.99
C SER A 122 -1.81 2.62 26.20
N THR A 123 -0.86 2.24 25.36
CA THR A 123 -0.18 3.07 24.38
C THR A 123 -0.44 2.53 22.98
N LEU A 124 -0.46 3.41 21.99
CA LEU A 124 -0.57 3.07 20.59
C LEU A 124 0.84 3.12 19.98
N GLU A 125 1.27 2.01 19.40
CA GLU A 125 2.57 1.88 18.73
C GLU A 125 2.39 1.87 17.22
N LEU A 126 3.38 2.41 16.50
CA LEU A 126 3.39 2.43 15.04
C LEU A 126 4.30 1.33 14.51
N HIS A 127 3.73 0.44 13.70
CA HIS A 127 4.45 -0.70 13.14
C HIS A 127 4.39 -0.73 11.62
N THR A 128 5.55 -0.90 10.98
CA THR A 128 5.67 -1.13 9.54
C THR A 128 6.07 -2.59 9.30
N PRO A 129 5.26 -3.39 8.59
CA PRO A 129 5.64 -4.75 8.21
C PRO A 129 6.93 -4.78 7.40
N ALA A 130 7.74 -5.83 7.56
CA ALA A 130 8.99 -6.00 6.80
C ALA A 130 8.78 -6.06 5.28
N GLU A 131 7.61 -6.52 4.84
CA GLU A 131 7.23 -6.57 3.42
C GLU A 131 6.72 -5.23 2.87
N GLY A 132 6.53 -4.23 3.74
CA GLY A 132 5.89 -2.97 3.41
C GLY A 132 4.36 -3.10 3.30
N PHE A 133 3.75 -2.04 2.78
CA PHE A 133 2.32 -1.98 2.45
C PHE A 133 2.16 -1.88 0.94
N SER A 134 1.21 -2.63 0.38
CA SER A 134 0.86 -2.58 -1.04
C SER A 134 -0.64 -2.39 -1.22
N ALA A 135 -1.01 -1.47 -2.11
CA ALA A 135 -2.41 -1.22 -2.47
C ALA A 135 -2.96 -2.21 -3.50
N VAL A 136 -2.10 -3.01 -4.15
CA VAL A 136 -2.46 -3.89 -5.26
C VAL A 136 -3.65 -4.79 -4.91
N SER A 137 -3.57 -5.53 -3.81
CA SER A 137 -4.63 -6.47 -3.43
C SER A 137 -5.96 -5.81 -3.09
N PHE A 138 -5.95 -4.55 -2.64
CA PHE A 138 -7.19 -3.78 -2.43
C PHE A 138 -7.76 -3.35 -3.78
N LEU A 139 -6.94 -2.74 -4.62
CA LEU A 139 -7.34 -2.26 -5.94
C LEU A 139 -7.83 -3.40 -6.85
N GLU A 140 -7.19 -4.57 -6.84
CA GLU A 140 -7.62 -5.74 -7.62
C GLU A 140 -9.02 -6.25 -7.24
N LYS A 141 -9.39 -6.11 -5.96
CA LYS A 141 -10.70 -6.50 -5.42
C LYS A 141 -11.77 -5.45 -5.69
N MET A 142 -11.40 -4.17 -5.72
CA MET A 142 -12.33 -3.05 -5.94
C MET A 142 -12.62 -2.79 -7.41
N LEU A 143 -11.61 -2.93 -8.29
CA LEU A 143 -11.69 -2.55 -9.69
C LEU A 143 -12.17 -3.70 -10.58
N ALA A 144 -13.14 -3.42 -11.43
CA ALA A 144 -13.62 -4.36 -12.44
C ALA A 144 -12.57 -4.62 -13.54
N VAL A 145 -12.58 -5.83 -14.10
CA VAL A 145 -11.66 -6.25 -15.16
C VAL A 145 -12.14 -5.74 -16.52
N TYR A 146 -11.23 -5.14 -17.29
CA TYR A 146 -11.43 -4.81 -18.70
C TYR A 146 -10.73 -5.86 -19.57
N ASP A 147 -11.47 -6.51 -20.47
CA ASP A 147 -10.96 -7.61 -21.32
C ASP A 147 -11.01 -7.28 -22.83
N GLY A 148 -11.20 -6.01 -23.20
CA GLY A 148 -11.20 -5.58 -24.62
C GLY A 148 -12.49 -5.87 -25.41
N GLY A 149 -13.42 -6.67 -24.87
CA GLY A 149 -14.64 -7.09 -25.57
C GLY A 149 -15.90 -6.24 -25.35
N GLU A 150 -15.84 -5.18 -24.54
CA GLU A 150 -16.94 -4.21 -24.46
C GLU A 150 -16.92 -3.43 -25.79
N GLY A 151 -17.97 -3.55 -26.61
CA GLY A 151 -18.03 -2.99 -27.97
C GLY A 151 -17.84 -1.47 -28.04
N SER A 152 -18.09 -0.86 -29.21
CA SER A 152 -17.90 0.59 -29.52
C SER A 152 -18.35 1.61 -28.44
N GLU A 153 -19.15 1.22 -27.45
CA GLU A 153 -19.48 1.99 -26.23
C GLU A 153 -18.34 2.08 -25.18
N ALA A 154 -17.25 1.33 -25.33
CA ALA A 154 -16.11 1.31 -24.42
C ALA A 154 -15.00 2.29 -24.81
N VAL A 155 -15.21 3.15 -25.81
CA VAL A 155 -14.32 4.30 -26.03
C VAL A 155 -14.54 5.25 -24.85
N GLY A 156 -13.57 5.29 -23.94
CA GLY A 156 -13.70 5.98 -22.66
C GLY A 156 -14.19 7.42 -22.82
N PHE A 157 -14.94 7.92 -21.82
CA PHE A 157 -15.39 9.31 -21.84
C PHE A 157 -14.18 10.24 -21.87
N ASN A 158 -14.25 11.28 -22.70
CA ASN A 158 -13.23 12.33 -22.73
C ASN A 158 -13.39 13.23 -21.48
N LEU A 159 -12.90 12.72 -20.35
CA LEU A 159 -12.93 13.41 -19.07
C LEU A 159 -11.73 14.35 -18.95
N GLU A 160 -11.99 15.54 -18.42
CA GLU A 160 -10.95 16.51 -18.09
C GLU A 160 -10.00 15.95 -17.02
N PRO A 161 -8.72 16.35 -17.03
CA PRO A 161 -7.74 15.79 -16.10
C PRO A 161 -8.13 15.93 -14.62
N ALA A 162 -8.75 17.06 -14.26
CA ALA A 162 -9.22 17.31 -12.90
C ALA A 162 -10.38 16.37 -12.49
N GLU A 163 -11.26 15.99 -13.41
CA GLU A 163 -12.33 15.02 -13.13
C GLU A 163 -11.76 13.62 -12.89
N LYS A 164 -10.76 13.23 -13.69
CA LYS A 164 -10.04 11.95 -13.53
C LYS A 164 -9.32 11.87 -12.17
N ASP A 165 -8.58 12.91 -11.78
CA ASP A 165 -7.93 12.97 -10.46
C ASP A 165 -8.95 12.87 -9.32
N ALA A 166 -10.08 13.57 -9.42
CA ALA A 166 -11.14 13.51 -8.41
C ALA A 166 -11.80 12.12 -8.28
N ILE A 167 -11.91 11.36 -9.37
CA ILE A 167 -12.39 9.97 -9.34
C ILE A 167 -11.35 9.07 -8.65
N ILE A 168 -10.08 9.16 -9.06
CA ILE A 168 -9.00 8.35 -8.50
C ILE A 168 -8.84 8.61 -7.00
N ARG A 169 -8.88 9.87 -6.58
CA ARG A 169 -8.81 10.25 -5.15
C ARG A 169 -9.91 9.60 -4.31
N ARG A 170 -11.14 9.59 -4.81
CA ARG A 170 -12.27 8.92 -4.13
C ARG A 170 -12.03 7.42 -3.99
N VAL A 171 -11.48 6.75 -5.01
CA VAL A 171 -11.11 5.33 -4.89
C VAL A 171 -10.05 5.12 -3.80
N PHE A 172 -9.12 6.06 -3.62
CA PHE A 172 -8.06 5.95 -2.60
C PHE A 172 -8.51 6.26 -1.17
N GLU A 173 -9.67 6.89 -0.99
CA GLU A 173 -10.26 7.14 0.34
C GLU A 173 -10.65 5.83 1.02
N ASP A 174 -11.14 4.85 0.25
CA ASP A 174 -11.55 3.53 0.73
C ASP A 174 -10.39 2.52 0.90
N VAL A 175 -9.18 2.88 0.46
CA VAL A 175 -7.97 2.04 0.63
C VAL A 175 -7.26 2.43 1.92
N PRO A 176 -6.99 1.49 2.85
CA PRO A 176 -6.38 1.79 4.13
C PRO A 176 -4.85 1.98 4.05
N ILE A 177 -4.38 2.71 3.04
CA ILE A 177 -2.96 2.93 2.72
C ILE A 177 -2.77 4.39 2.25
N SER A 178 -1.55 4.91 2.41
CA SER A 178 -1.13 6.24 1.95
C SER A 178 -1.33 6.46 0.46
N ARG A 179 -1.54 7.73 0.08
CA ARG A 179 -1.76 8.14 -1.30
C ARG A 179 -0.65 7.68 -2.24
N ALA A 180 0.62 7.95 -1.92
CA ALA A 180 1.72 7.57 -2.81
C ALA A 180 1.81 6.05 -3.05
N GLN A 181 1.47 5.24 -2.04
CA GLN A 181 1.46 3.78 -2.18
C GLN A 181 0.23 3.29 -2.97
N CYS A 182 -0.91 3.98 -2.87
CA CYS A 182 -2.06 3.76 -3.74
C CYS A 182 -1.75 4.11 -5.20
N GLU A 183 -1.05 5.22 -5.44
CA GLU A 183 -0.61 5.64 -6.77
C GLU A 183 0.38 4.61 -7.38
N ALA A 184 1.34 4.13 -6.59
CA ALA A 184 2.24 3.07 -7.01
C ALA A 184 1.48 1.78 -7.39
N GLY A 185 0.52 1.36 -6.55
CA GLY A 185 -0.32 0.19 -6.84
C GLY A 185 -1.21 0.38 -8.07
N TRP A 186 -1.75 1.58 -8.28
CA TRP A 186 -2.54 1.94 -9.45
C TRP A 186 -1.73 1.79 -10.75
N ILE A 187 -0.49 2.29 -10.74
CA ILE A 187 0.46 2.11 -11.84
C ILE A 187 0.78 0.63 -12.04
N GLU A 188 1.04 -0.10 -10.96
CA GLU A 188 1.44 -1.52 -11.01
C GLU A 188 0.43 -2.40 -11.73
N ILE A 189 -0.87 -2.20 -11.46
CA ILE A 189 -1.96 -2.97 -12.08
C ILE A 189 -2.44 -2.39 -13.42
N CYS A 190 -1.83 -1.31 -13.90
CA CYS A 190 -2.25 -0.54 -15.07
C CYS A 190 -3.72 -0.06 -14.97
N ALA A 191 -4.16 0.35 -13.77
CA ALA A 191 -5.53 0.84 -13.59
C ALA A 191 -5.75 2.15 -14.37
N PHE A 192 -6.98 2.38 -14.80
CA PHE A 192 -7.36 3.55 -15.56
C PHE A 192 -8.83 3.91 -15.33
N VAL A 193 -9.16 5.17 -15.60
CA VAL A 193 -10.54 5.68 -15.55
C VAL A 193 -11.15 5.49 -16.93
N LEU A 194 -12.30 4.83 -17.00
CA LEU A 194 -13.05 4.57 -18.24
C LEU A 194 -14.35 5.37 -18.29
N GLY A 195 -15.04 5.49 -17.15
CA GLY A 195 -16.38 6.06 -17.02
C GLY A 195 -16.41 7.40 -16.30
N ARG A 196 -17.52 8.13 -16.43
CA ARG A 196 -17.83 9.26 -15.54
C ARG A 196 -18.45 8.73 -14.25
N ALA A 197 -18.14 9.39 -13.13
CA ALA A 197 -18.81 9.14 -11.85
C ALA A 197 -19.88 10.20 -11.63
N ASP A 198 -21.14 9.81 -11.60
CA ASP A 198 -22.20 10.72 -11.16
C ASP A 198 -22.12 10.96 -9.64
N LYS A 199 -22.73 12.05 -9.16
CA LYS A 199 -22.73 12.39 -7.73
C LYS A 199 -23.46 11.32 -6.94
N GLY A 200 -22.72 10.58 -6.11
CA GLY A 200 -23.25 9.51 -5.26
C GLY A 200 -23.04 8.10 -5.81
N GLU A 201 -22.46 7.96 -7.01
CA GLU A 201 -22.02 6.66 -7.49
C GLU A 201 -20.63 6.30 -6.95
N ASP A 202 -20.41 4.99 -6.79
CA ASP A 202 -19.13 4.42 -6.39
C ASP A 202 -18.07 4.69 -7.46
N ALA A 203 -17.06 5.49 -7.11
CA ALA A 203 -15.97 5.89 -8.00
C ALA A 203 -15.20 4.68 -8.56
N ALA A 204 -15.17 3.55 -7.85
CA ALA A 204 -14.52 2.33 -8.32
C ALA A 204 -15.18 1.77 -9.59
N ARG A 205 -16.49 2.01 -9.78
CA ARG A 205 -17.23 1.58 -10.99
C ARG A 205 -16.85 2.34 -12.25
N CYS A 206 -16.23 3.50 -12.10
CA CYS A 206 -15.74 4.30 -13.23
C CYS A 206 -14.32 3.89 -13.63
N CYS A 207 -13.69 3.05 -12.82
CA CYS A 207 -12.31 2.62 -12.96
C CYS A 207 -12.26 1.16 -13.39
N ARG A 208 -11.21 0.80 -14.11
CA ARG A 208 -10.98 -0.55 -14.60
C ARG A 208 -9.52 -0.95 -14.39
N ARG A 209 -9.30 -2.25 -14.26
CA ARG A 209 -7.99 -2.88 -14.42
C ARG A 209 -8.00 -3.76 -15.68
N PRO A 210 -7.03 -3.66 -16.58
CA PRO A 210 -7.01 -4.51 -17.76
C PRO A 210 -6.64 -5.96 -17.41
N SER A 211 -7.21 -6.90 -18.15
CA SER A 211 -6.78 -8.30 -18.16
C SER A 211 -5.37 -8.41 -18.75
N ALA A 212 -4.68 -9.52 -18.48
CA ALA A 212 -3.37 -9.78 -19.10
C ALA A 212 -3.44 -9.82 -20.64
N ARG A 213 -4.55 -10.30 -21.20
CA ARG A 213 -4.78 -10.35 -22.65
C ARG A 213 -4.91 -8.93 -23.22
N ALA A 214 -5.76 -8.09 -22.62
CA ALA A 214 -5.91 -6.69 -23.02
C ALA A 214 -4.59 -5.91 -22.91
N LYS A 215 -3.80 -6.14 -21.85
CA LYS A 215 -2.45 -5.54 -21.71
C LYS A 215 -1.54 -5.91 -22.87
N LEU A 216 -1.52 -7.19 -23.27
CA LEU A 216 -0.69 -7.66 -24.38
C LEU A 216 -1.16 -7.15 -25.72
N GLU A 217 -2.47 -7.08 -25.97
CA GLU A 217 -3.02 -6.57 -27.23
C GLU A 217 -2.64 -5.11 -27.46
N VAL A 218 -2.77 -4.27 -26.43
CA VAL A 218 -2.31 -2.88 -26.48
C VAL A 218 -0.80 -2.83 -26.68
N TRP A 219 -0.03 -3.61 -25.92
CA TRP A 219 1.43 -3.62 -26.05
C TRP A 219 1.92 -4.04 -27.43
N LYS A 220 1.28 -5.04 -28.06
CA LYS A 220 1.59 -5.45 -29.44
C LYS A 220 1.39 -4.31 -30.41
N ARG A 221 0.25 -3.62 -30.33
CA ARG A 221 0.00 -2.43 -31.17
C ARG A 221 1.02 -1.32 -30.92
N VAL A 222 1.38 -1.08 -29.66
CA VAL A 222 2.44 -0.11 -29.30
C VAL A 222 3.77 -0.47 -29.96
N LEU A 223 4.16 -1.74 -29.92
CA LEU A 223 5.41 -2.20 -30.51
C LEU A 223 5.38 -2.08 -32.05
N GLU A 224 4.29 -2.50 -32.68
CA GLU A 224 4.08 -2.40 -34.14
C GLU A 224 4.09 -0.94 -34.61
N GLY A 225 3.32 -0.07 -33.94
CA GLY A 225 3.26 1.36 -34.21
C GLY A 225 4.63 2.05 -34.04
N ALA A 226 5.36 1.72 -32.97
CA ALA A 226 6.70 2.24 -32.75
C ALA A 226 7.67 1.85 -33.86
N VAL A 227 7.64 0.59 -34.32
CA VAL A 227 8.48 0.12 -35.42
C VAL A 227 8.11 0.83 -36.73
N LEU A 228 6.81 0.94 -37.05
CA LEU A 228 6.34 1.57 -38.28
C LEU A 228 6.68 3.05 -38.35
N GLN A 229 6.63 3.77 -37.23
CA GLN A 229 6.94 5.20 -37.16
C GLN A 229 8.41 5.50 -36.81
N GLY A 230 9.24 4.47 -36.62
CA GLY A 230 10.65 4.64 -36.26
C GLY A 230 10.88 5.26 -34.87
N ILE A 231 9.96 5.02 -33.92
CA ILE A 231 10.06 5.51 -32.54
C ILE A 231 10.98 4.58 -31.74
N HIS A 232 12.10 5.14 -31.26
CA HIS A 232 13.04 4.43 -30.39
C HIS A 232 12.55 4.42 -28.94
N LEU A 233 12.00 3.29 -28.49
CA LEU A 233 11.39 3.14 -27.17
C LEU A 233 12.39 3.24 -25.99
N ASP A 234 13.68 2.96 -26.23
CA ASP A 234 14.78 3.12 -25.27
C ASP A 234 15.31 4.56 -25.16
N GLN A 235 14.73 5.49 -25.91
CA GLN A 235 15.09 6.90 -25.90
C GLN A 235 13.88 7.73 -25.50
N GLN A 236 14.10 9.02 -25.28
CA GLN A 236 13.02 9.95 -25.00
C GLN A 236 12.15 10.15 -26.25
N PHE A 237 10.86 9.83 -26.14
CA PHE A 237 9.86 10.04 -27.20
C PHE A 237 8.64 10.80 -26.67
N LEU A 238 7.88 11.39 -27.59
CA LEU A 238 6.60 12.02 -27.30
C LEU A 238 5.51 10.95 -27.18
N VAL A 239 4.83 10.90 -26.03
CA VAL A 239 3.74 9.94 -25.81
C VAL A 239 2.58 10.17 -26.78
N SER A 240 2.36 11.42 -27.21
CA SER A 240 1.37 11.76 -28.23
C SER A 240 1.69 11.16 -29.60
N ASP A 241 2.96 11.04 -29.95
CA ASP A 241 3.37 10.50 -31.24
C ASP A 241 3.28 8.97 -31.23
N LEU A 242 3.64 8.36 -30.10
CA LEU A 242 3.38 6.93 -29.88
C LEU A 242 1.89 6.61 -29.90
N TRP A 243 1.05 7.45 -29.30
CA TRP A 243 -0.41 7.29 -29.37
C TRP A 243 -0.93 7.35 -30.81
N LYS A 244 -0.49 8.34 -31.60
CA LYS A 244 -0.87 8.42 -33.02
C LYS A 244 -0.42 7.20 -33.82
N SER A 245 0.71 6.59 -33.45
CA SER A 245 1.23 5.41 -34.15
C SER A 245 0.37 4.16 -33.99
N VAL A 246 -0.52 4.12 -32.99
CA VAL A 246 -1.38 2.96 -32.72
C VAL A 246 -2.82 3.13 -33.21
N LEU A 247 -3.18 4.28 -33.79
CA LEU A 247 -4.52 4.51 -34.32
C LEU A 247 -4.71 3.73 -35.63
N ASP A 248 -5.94 3.24 -35.84
CA ASP A 248 -6.31 2.54 -37.07
C ASP A 248 -6.58 3.55 -38.22
N ASP A 249 -6.74 3.05 -39.45
CA ASP A 249 -6.99 3.88 -40.65
C ASP A 249 -8.25 4.75 -40.46
N GLY A 250 -8.05 6.08 -40.34
CA GLY A 250 -9.14 7.04 -40.12
C GLY A 250 -9.21 7.62 -38.70
N ASP A 251 -8.13 7.52 -37.91
CA ASP A 251 -8.02 8.04 -36.54
C ASP A 251 -8.99 7.38 -35.55
N GLU A 252 -9.44 6.15 -35.83
CA GLU A 252 -10.28 5.36 -34.92
C GLU A 252 -9.42 4.83 -33.76
N GLU A 253 -9.92 4.99 -32.53
CA GLU A 253 -9.23 4.51 -31.32
C GLU A 253 -9.48 3.00 -31.14
N PRO A 254 -8.45 2.14 -31.27
CA PRO A 254 -8.63 0.68 -31.16
C PRO A 254 -8.90 0.22 -29.71
N PHE A 255 -8.61 1.08 -28.74
CA PHE A 255 -8.80 0.86 -27.31
C PHE A 255 -8.80 2.20 -26.57
N PRO A 256 -9.28 2.27 -25.31
CA PRO A 256 -9.29 3.51 -24.55
C PRO A 256 -7.89 4.13 -24.43
N ARG A 257 -7.76 5.42 -24.75
CA ARG A 257 -6.51 6.16 -24.56
C ARG A 257 -5.96 6.09 -23.14
N ALA A 258 -6.84 6.07 -22.14
CA ALA A 258 -6.46 5.93 -20.74
C ALA A 258 -5.78 4.57 -20.43
N LEU A 259 -6.17 3.49 -21.12
CA LEU A 259 -5.52 2.18 -21.02
C LEU A 259 -4.11 2.21 -21.62
N PHE A 260 -3.95 2.82 -22.79
CA PHE A 260 -2.64 3.07 -23.39
C PHE A 260 -1.72 3.83 -22.43
N GLY A 261 -2.18 4.96 -21.89
CA GLY A 261 -1.40 5.77 -20.96
C GLY A 261 -1.00 4.98 -19.70
N ALA A 262 -1.89 4.13 -19.17
CA ALA A 262 -1.60 3.27 -18.03
C ALA A 262 -0.51 2.23 -18.34
N ILE A 263 -0.54 1.62 -19.52
CA ILE A 263 0.46 0.63 -19.95
C ILE A 263 1.82 1.28 -20.21
N VAL A 264 1.87 2.41 -20.92
CA VAL A 264 3.13 3.13 -21.16
C VAL A 264 3.75 3.54 -19.82
N ARG A 265 2.96 4.13 -18.91
CA ARG A 265 3.42 4.50 -17.56
C ARG A 265 3.93 3.29 -16.76
N ARG A 266 3.34 2.12 -16.94
CA ARG A 266 3.79 0.90 -16.26
C ARG A 266 5.19 0.48 -16.65
N VAL A 267 5.63 0.74 -17.88
CA VAL A 267 6.93 0.30 -18.41
C VAL A 267 7.98 1.41 -18.48
N CYS A 268 7.59 2.67 -18.27
CA CYS A 268 8.53 3.80 -18.25
C CYS A 268 9.50 3.80 -17.06
N GLU A 269 10.59 4.55 -17.22
CA GLU A 269 11.52 4.88 -16.14
C GLU A 269 10.78 5.55 -14.97
N ALA A 270 11.14 5.14 -13.75
CA ALA A 270 10.64 5.78 -12.53
C ALA A 270 11.52 7.01 -12.23
N ASP A 271 11.46 8.01 -13.09
CA ASP A 271 12.11 9.28 -12.78
C ASP A 271 11.43 9.85 -11.53
N GLY A 272 12.22 10.26 -10.53
CA GLY A 272 11.75 10.69 -9.21
C GLY A 272 10.83 11.92 -9.17
N GLN A 273 10.35 12.38 -10.33
CA GLN A 273 9.21 13.29 -10.43
C GLN A 273 7.95 12.44 -10.55
N ALA A 274 7.06 12.56 -9.56
CA ALA A 274 5.76 11.89 -9.56
C ALA A 274 5.04 12.15 -10.90
N GLN A 275 5.10 11.17 -11.80
CA GLN A 275 4.30 11.19 -13.02
C GLN A 275 2.86 11.06 -12.57
N GLY A 276 2.07 12.12 -12.80
CA GLY A 276 0.67 12.12 -12.44
C GLY A 276 -0.08 10.93 -13.04
N LEU A 277 -1.12 10.48 -12.34
CA LEU A 277 -1.90 9.31 -12.75
C LEU A 277 -2.83 9.60 -13.93
N VAL A 278 -2.95 10.86 -14.33
CA VAL A 278 -3.93 11.29 -15.31
C VAL A 278 -3.32 11.27 -16.71
N ASP A 279 -4.14 10.90 -17.69
CA ASP A 279 -3.76 10.94 -19.10
C ASP A 279 -3.53 12.40 -19.53
N GLY A 280 -2.35 12.69 -20.10
CA GLY A 280 -1.87 14.04 -20.42
C GLY A 280 -0.70 14.53 -19.56
N ASP A 281 -0.48 13.97 -18.38
CA ASP A 281 0.65 14.36 -17.51
C ASP A 281 2.00 13.91 -18.07
N MET A 282 1.99 12.84 -18.87
CA MET A 282 3.19 12.24 -19.46
C MET A 282 3.39 12.75 -20.89
N LYS A 283 4.04 13.91 -21.04
CA LYS A 283 4.38 14.47 -22.37
C LYS A 283 5.49 13.67 -23.05
N TRP A 284 6.54 13.37 -22.29
CA TRP A 284 7.72 12.64 -22.73
C TRP A 284 7.88 11.36 -21.91
N ALA A 285 8.38 10.32 -22.54
CA ALA A 285 8.60 9.02 -21.92
C ALA A 285 9.88 8.37 -22.47
N SER A 286 10.51 7.56 -21.63
CA SER A 286 11.55 6.58 -22.00
C SER A 286 11.16 5.26 -21.35
N ILE A 287 11.24 4.15 -22.09
CA ILE A 287 10.90 2.83 -21.56
C ILE A 287 12.14 2.20 -20.92
N ASP A 288 12.03 1.86 -19.65
CA ASP A 288 13.11 1.12 -18.97
C ASP A 288 13.15 -0.31 -19.52
N LYS A 289 14.26 -0.62 -20.20
CA LYS A 289 14.47 -1.92 -20.86
C LYS A 289 14.28 -3.10 -19.91
N ALA A 290 14.81 -3.02 -18.68
CA ALA A 290 14.75 -4.13 -17.73
C ALA A 290 13.33 -4.35 -17.18
N ARG A 291 12.66 -3.27 -16.79
CA ARG A 291 11.29 -3.25 -16.29
C ARG A 291 10.29 -3.69 -17.36
N CYS A 292 10.42 -3.17 -18.58
CA CYS A 292 9.59 -3.56 -19.71
C CYS A 292 9.77 -5.04 -20.03
N THR A 293 11.02 -5.50 -20.19
CA THR A 293 11.30 -6.91 -20.49
C THR A 293 10.63 -7.83 -19.47
N ARG A 294 10.82 -7.58 -18.17
CA ARG A 294 10.17 -8.32 -17.08
C ARG A 294 8.65 -8.27 -17.20
N TRP A 295 8.08 -7.08 -17.32
CA TRP A 295 6.63 -6.88 -17.36
C TRP A 295 5.98 -7.61 -18.54
N VAL A 296 6.56 -7.55 -19.74
CA VAL A 296 6.06 -8.27 -20.91
C VAL A 296 6.08 -9.78 -20.69
N GLY A 297 7.16 -10.31 -20.13
CA GLY A 297 7.29 -11.74 -19.86
C GLY A 297 6.26 -12.25 -18.84
N GLU A 298 6.08 -11.50 -17.75
CA GLU A 298 5.08 -11.82 -16.73
C GLU A 298 3.66 -11.71 -17.29
N THR A 299 3.37 -10.65 -18.04
CA THR A 299 2.04 -10.42 -18.64
C THR A 299 1.72 -11.49 -19.69
N TYR A 300 2.70 -11.90 -20.50
CA TYR A 300 2.53 -12.99 -21.46
C TYR A 300 2.22 -14.31 -20.76
N LEU A 301 2.98 -14.64 -19.73
CA LEU A 301 2.76 -15.88 -18.97
C LEU A 301 1.41 -15.86 -18.25
N GLU A 302 1.01 -14.73 -17.67
CA GLU A 302 -0.31 -14.54 -17.05
C GLU A 302 -1.44 -14.74 -18.07
N ALA A 303 -1.29 -14.25 -19.30
CA ALA A 303 -2.32 -14.37 -20.33
C ALA A 303 -2.44 -15.79 -20.92
N MET A 304 -1.30 -16.46 -21.15
CA MET A 304 -1.27 -17.74 -21.88
C MET A 304 -1.26 -18.96 -20.97
N ALA A 305 -0.69 -18.84 -19.77
CA ALA A 305 -0.59 -19.91 -18.79
C ALA A 305 -0.98 -19.43 -17.38
N PRO A 306 -2.23 -18.95 -17.17
CA PRO A 306 -2.67 -18.37 -15.90
C PRO A 306 -2.69 -19.34 -14.73
N ALA A 307 -2.70 -20.65 -15.00
CA ALA A 307 -2.79 -21.70 -14.00
C ALA A 307 -2.11 -22.99 -14.48
N GLN A 308 -1.88 -23.92 -13.56
CA GLN A 308 -1.20 -25.19 -13.83
C GLN A 308 -1.84 -25.99 -14.98
N GLY A 309 -3.18 -25.96 -15.11
CA GLY A 309 -3.90 -26.66 -16.18
C GLY A 309 -3.71 -26.06 -17.58
N ALA A 310 -3.14 -24.87 -17.68
CA ALA A 310 -2.85 -24.16 -18.92
C ALA A 310 -1.34 -23.93 -19.11
N ALA A 311 -0.49 -24.75 -18.46
CA ALA A 311 0.95 -24.60 -18.57
C ALA A 311 1.42 -24.72 -20.03
N ILE A 312 2.37 -23.86 -20.42
CA ILE A 312 2.93 -23.81 -21.77
C ILE A 312 4.36 -24.31 -21.78
N GLY A 313 4.88 -24.68 -22.95
CA GLY A 313 6.26 -25.13 -23.09
C GLY A 313 7.24 -24.00 -22.73
N ARG A 314 8.31 -24.32 -22.00
CA ARG A 314 9.34 -23.33 -21.61
C ARG A 314 10.01 -22.68 -22.82
N SER A 315 10.33 -23.47 -23.85
CA SER A 315 10.92 -22.95 -25.09
C SER A 315 9.93 -22.11 -25.90
N GLU A 316 8.67 -22.53 -25.93
CA GLU A 316 7.57 -21.78 -26.56
C GLU A 316 7.39 -20.42 -25.89
N PHE A 317 7.33 -20.40 -24.56
CA PHE A 317 7.27 -19.17 -23.77
C PHE A 317 8.44 -18.22 -24.06
N LEU A 318 9.67 -18.72 -24.02
CA LEU A 318 10.86 -17.88 -24.24
C LEU A 318 10.92 -17.31 -25.66
N ASN A 319 10.44 -18.04 -26.66
CA ASN A 319 10.39 -17.55 -28.03
C ASN A 319 9.29 -16.50 -28.20
N ALA A 320 8.08 -16.77 -27.72
CA ALA A 320 6.98 -15.82 -27.79
C ALA A 320 7.26 -14.53 -26.99
N TRP A 321 7.94 -14.63 -25.86
CA TRP A 321 8.39 -13.46 -25.10
C TRP A 321 9.34 -12.58 -25.93
N LYS A 322 10.27 -13.16 -26.70
CA LYS A 322 11.14 -12.39 -27.60
C LYS A 322 10.36 -11.64 -28.67
N ASP A 323 9.30 -12.24 -29.20
CA ASP A 323 8.48 -11.63 -30.26
C ASP A 323 7.64 -10.44 -29.77
N HIS A 324 7.56 -10.24 -28.46
CA HIS A 324 6.88 -9.09 -27.84
C HIS A 324 7.85 -8.02 -27.32
N LEU A 325 9.10 -8.04 -27.77
CA LEU A 325 10.11 -7.03 -27.42
C LEU A 325 10.72 -6.40 -28.68
N PRO A 326 11.24 -5.16 -28.57
CA PRO A 326 12.10 -4.60 -29.60
C PRO A 326 13.25 -5.54 -29.96
N ASP A 327 13.64 -5.55 -31.23
CA ASP A 327 14.66 -6.49 -31.73
C ASP A 327 16.00 -6.39 -30.97
N SER A 328 16.37 -5.18 -30.56
CA SER A 328 17.57 -4.92 -29.75
C SER A 328 17.50 -5.49 -28.33
N TRP A 329 16.31 -5.86 -27.84
CA TRP A 329 16.08 -6.34 -26.47
C TRP A 329 15.85 -7.86 -26.40
N ARG A 330 15.64 -8.55 -27.54
CA ARG A 330 15.39 -10.00 -27.57
C ARG A 330 16.46 -10.84 -26.85
N GLY A 331 17.70 -10.34 -26.78
CA GLY A 331 18.80 -10.99 -26.06
C GLY A 331 18.69 -10.99 -24.53
N GLU A 332 17.82 -10.15 -23.94
CA GLU A 332 17.63 -10.09 -22.49
C GLU A 332 16.71 -11.17 -21.94
N VAL A 333 15.97 -11.87 -22.81
CA VAL A 333 14.94 -12.82 -22.42
C VAL A 333 15.56 -14.00 -21.67
N ALA A 334 15.30 -14.04 -20.36
CA ALA A 334 15.71 -15.11 -19.47
C ALA A 334 14.75 -15.22 -18.29
N LEU A 335 14.49 -16.45 -17.83
CA LEU A 335 13.62 -16.69 -16.67
C LEU A 335 14.12 -15.98 -15.39
N SER A 336 15.43 -15.78 -15.25
CA SER A 336 16.03 -15.03 -14.14
C SER A 336 15.68 -13.54 -14.11
N LYS A 337 15.10 -13.00 -15.18
CA LYS A 337 14.64 -11.59 -15.23
C LYS A 337 13.22 -11.42 -14.68
N LEU A 338 12.45 -12.51 -14.61
CA LEU A 338 11.11 -12.53 -14.02
C LEU A 338 11.21 -12.36 -12.49
N THR A 339 10.17 -11.83 -11.87
CA THR A 339 10.11 -11.69 -10.41
C THR A 339 10.21 -13.07 -9.75
N GLU A 340 10.91 -13.16 -8.63
CA GLU A 340 11.02 -14.41 -7.88
C GLU A 340 9.64 -14.96 -7.52
N ASN A 341 9.46 -16.28 -7.66
CA ASN A 341 8.19 -16.96 -7.45
C ASN A 341 7.03 -16.54 -8.38
N SER A 342 7.30 -15.78 -9.45
CA SER A 342 6.26 -15.38 -10.42
C SER A 342 5.75 -16.50 -11.32
N TYR A 343 6.48 -17.62 -11.35
CA TYR A 343 6.16 -18.77 -12.17
C TYR A 343 6.50 -20.06 -11.46
N ARG A 344 5.93 -21.17 -11.94
CA ARG A 344 6.21 -22.52 -11.45
C ARG A 344 6.34 -23.51 -12.59
N HIS A 345 7.01 -24.62 -12.29
CA HIS A 345 7.24 -25.75 -13.17
C HIS A 345 6.35 -26.91 -12.73
N PRO A 346 5.28 -27.25 -13.48
CA PRO A 346 4.53 -28.49 -13.26
C PRO A 346 5.42 -29.71 -13.53
N ASP A 347 6.28 -29.59 -14.54
CA ASP A 347 7.25 -30.60 -14.98
C ASP A 347 8.54 -29.90 -15.47
N GLN A 348 9.50 -30.66 -16.01
CA GLN A 348 10.81 -30.12 -16.42
C GLN A 348 10.76 -29.23 -17.67
N THR A 349 9.70 -29.30 -18.46
CA THR A 349 9.59 -28.65 -19.78
C THR A 349 8.50 -27.59 -19.85
N THR A 350 7.59 -27.53 -18.90
CA THR A 350 6.47 -26.58 -18.88
C THR A 350 6.58 -25.53 -17.77
N ILE A 351 5.82 -24.45 -17.92
CA ILE A 351 5.79 -23.32 -17.01
C ILE A 351 4.39 -22.69 -16.97
N TYR A 352 3.98 -22.19 -15.80
CA TYR A 352 2.75 -21.42 -15.64
C TYR A 352 2.93 -20.26 -14.65
N PHE A 353 2.06 -19.26 -14.75
CA PHE A 353 2.07 -18.05 -13.93
C PHE A 353 1.54 -18.32 -12.52
N VAL A 354 2.14 -17.65 -11.53
CA VAL A 354 1.65 -17.62 -10.15
C VAL A 354 1.23 -16.19 -9.82
N ASN A 355 -0.05 -16.02 -9.48
CA ASN A 355 -0.62 -14.72 -9.11
C ASN A 355 -0.03 -14.22 -7.77
N ASN A 356 -0.22 -12.94 -7.47
CA ASN A 356 0.36 -12.32 -6.28
C ASN A 356 -0.17 -12.92 -4.97
N ILE A 357 -1.46 -13.26 -4.93
CA ILE A 357 -2.12 -13.89 -3.76
C ILE A 357 -1.45 -15.22 -3.42
N ASP A 358 -1.17 -16.05 -4.43
CA ASP A 358 -0.54 -17.34 -4.26
C ASP A 358 0.97 -17.21 -3.96
N ARG A 359 1.64 -16.16 -4.46
CA ARG A 359 3.02 -15.83 -4.04
C ARG A 359 3.10 -15.53 -2.55
N HIS A 360 2.18 -14.74 -2.01
CA HIS A 360 2.13 -14.43 -0.58
C HIS A 360 1.85 -15.66 0.29
N LYS A 361 0.96 -16.57 -0.14
CA LYS A 361 0.72 -17.85 0.56
C LYS A 361 1.96 -18.72 0.65
N VAL A 362 2.75 -18.76 -0.43
CA VAL A 362 3.99 -19.54 -0.49
C VAL A 362 5.07 -18.94 0.41
N LYS A 363 5.20 -17.62 0.40
CA LYS A 363 6.13 -16.91 1.29
C LYS A 363 5.76 -17.10 2.76
N ASN A 364 4.47 -17.02 3.09
CA ASN A 364 3.96 -17.30 4.42
C ASN A 364 4.28 -18.73 4.83
N ASN A 365 3.94 -19.75 4.03
CA ASN A 365 4.22 -21.16 4.34
C ASN A 365 5.72 -21.47 4.54
N ILE A 366 6.61 -20.89 3.72
CA ILE A 366 8.06 -21.04 3.90
C ILE A 366 8.53 -20.38 5.21
N SER A 367 7.96 -19.22 5.56
CA SER A 367 8.27 -18.52 6.81
C SER A 367 7.68 -19.19 8.05
N THR A 368 6.51 -19.85 7.96
CA THR A 368 5.95 -20.65 9.06
C THR A 368 6.71 -21.95 9.26
N ASP A 369 7.20 -22.61 8.21
CA ASP A 369 8.00 -23.85 8.36
C ASP A 369 9.38 -23.57 8.97
N ALA A 370 10.02 -22.44 8.60
CA ALA A 370 11.27 -22.01 9.22
C ALA A 370 11.08 -21.57 10.69
N ASN A 371 9.98 -20.87 11.01
CA ASN A 371 9.68 -20.44 12.38
C ASN A 371 9.11 -21.55 13.28
N THR A 372 8.38 -22.53 12.76
CA THR A 372 7.88 -23.65 13.57
C THR A 372 8.99 -24.63 13.92
N ALA A 373 9.96 -24.87 13.01
CA ALA A 373 11.15 -25.66 13.33
C ALA A 373 12.05 -24.99 14.39
N ALA A 374 12.11 -23.66 14.43
CA ALA A 374 12.87 -22.90 15.44
C ALA A 374 12.08 -22.70 16.76
N ALA A 375 10.76 -22.48 16.70
CA ALA A 375 9.90 -22.28 17.86
C ALA A 375 9.62 -23.59 18.61
N ALA A 376 9.50 -24.72 17.91
CA ALA A 376 9.35 -26.04 18.54
C ALA A 376 10.58 -26.45 19.38
N LYS A 377 11.76 -25.91 19.09
CA LYS A 377 12.97 -26.10 19.91
C LYS A 377 13.09 -25.14 21.09
N LYS A 378 12.37 -23.99 21.09
CA LYS A 378 12.46 -22.97 22.16
C LYS A 378 11.28 -22.95 23.14
N SER A 379 10.10 -23.45 22.79
CA SER A 379 8.95 -23.41 23.72
C SER A 379 8.97 -24.51 24.79
N ARG A 380 9.73 -25.60 24.60
CA ARG A 380 9.72 -26.78 25.48
C ARG A 380 10.76 -26.76 26.60
N ASN A 381 11.20 -25.60 27.09
CA ASN A 381 12.29 -25.57 28.07
C ASN A 381 12.21 -24.48 29.16
N TRP A 382 11.12 -23.71 29.26
CA TRP A 382 10.98 -22.69 30.31
C TRP A 382 10.78 -23.30 31.71
N HIS A 383 10.02 -24.38 31.81
CA HIS A 383 9.78 -25.06 33.10
C HIS A 383 11.00 -25.84 33.63
N GLU A 384 11.93 -26.28 32.77
CA GLU A 384 13.17 -26.94 33.20
C GLU A 384 14.25 -25.94 33.66
N LEU A 385 14.34 -24.76 33.04
CA LEU A 385 15.27 -23.69 33.43
C LEU A 385 15.07 -23.20 34.88
N PHE A 386 13.81 -23.08 35.34
CA PHE A 386 13.52 -22.68 36.72
C PHE A 386 13.69 -23.82 37.75
N ARG A 387 13.58 -25.08 37.33
CA ARG A 387 13.74 -26.24 38.23
C ARG A 387 15.21 -26.44 38.62
N ASN A 388 16.13 -26.13 37.72
CA ASN A 388 17.57 -26.25 37.97
C ASN A 388 18.13 -25.13 38.86
N GLN A 389 17.52 -23.94 38.88
CA GLN A 389 17.93 -22.87 39.81
C GLN A 389 17.59 -23.15 41.28
N LYS A 390 16.54 -23.94 41.56
CA LYS A 390 16.18 -24.32 42.94
C LYS A 390 17.07 -25.41 43.54
N ARG A 391 17.92 -26.06 42.75
CA ARG A 391 18.85 -27.12 43.20
C ARG A 391 20.28 -26.64 43.47
N GLN A 392 20.59 -25.37 43.22
CA GLN A 392 21.93 -24.78 43.39
C GLN A 392 22.07 -23.87 44.61
N LYS A 393 21.17 -23.96 45.59
CA LYS A 393 21.38 -23.38 46.91
C LYS A 393 21.29 -24.48 47.97
N ASN A 394 22.42 -25.17 48.14
CA ASN A 394 22.85 -25.65 49.46
C ASN A 394 23.88 -24.65 49.97
#